data_AF-A0A7J2IQD4-F1
#
_entry.id   AF-A0A7J2IQD4-F1
#
_cell.length_a   1.000
_cell.length_b   1.000
_cell.length_c   1.000
_cell.angle_alpha   90.00
_cell.angle_beta   90.00
_cell.angle_gamma   90.00
#
_symmetry.space_group_name_H-M   'P 1'
#
loop_
_entity.id
_entity.type
_entity.pdbx_description
1 polymer ?
#
loop_
_entity_poly.entity_id
_entity_poly.type
_entity_poly.pdbx_seq_one_letter_code
_entity_poly.pdbx_strand_id
1 'polypeptide(L)'
;MTSFYLDVYLTNLYRYNLKFNLSEGYEANRLKLFEIDEPLLHATFKRKINRFLVELNIGKNLVLAHLRNSGRLEDLLVSNAKTLLKRAHKTEKRKTLYDVIAVWHGNS
;
A
#
# COMPACT_ATOMS: atom_id res chain seq x y z
N MET A 1 25.53 30.04 -5.10
CA MET A 1 25.13 29.65 -3.73
C MET A 1 23.64 29.91 -3.55
N THR A 2 22.81 29.09 -4.21
CA THR A 2 21.34 29.18 -4.23
C THR A 2 20.78 27.80 -4.54
N SER A 3 20.73 26.90 -3.55
CA SER A 3 20.01 25.61 -3.66
C SER A 3 19.80 24.94 -2.30
N PHE A 4 19.38 25.71 -1.29
CA PHE A 4 19.05 25.19 0.05
C PHE A 4 17.60 25.51 0.49
N TYR A 5 16.84 26.25 -0.32
CA TYR A 5 15.48 26.70 0.03
C TYR A 5 14.35 25.75 -0.42
N LEU A 6 14.62 24.79 -1.31
CA LEU A 6 13.60 23.83 -1.77
C LEU A 6 13.51 22.56 -0.92
N ASP A 7 14.60 22.19 -0.22
CA ASP A 7 14.67 20.93 0.53
C ASP A 7 13.92 20.96 1.88
N VAL A 8 13.63 22.15 2.44
CA VAL A 8 12.93 22.24 3.73
C VAL A 8 11.40 22.13 3.58
N TYR A 9 10.84 22.49 2.43
CA TYR A 9 9.39 22.44 2.20
C TYR A 9 8.85 21.04 1.91
N LEU A 10 9.64 20.17 1.27
CA LEU A 10 9.18 18.81 0.95
C LEU A 10 9.44 17.81 2.08
N THR A 11 10.45 18.04 2.91
CA THR A 11 10.87 17.07 3.96
C THR A 11 9.94 17.09 5.19
N ASN A 12 9.07 18.10 5.33
CA ASN A 12 8.18 18.24 6.49
C ASN A 12 6.72 17.83 6.26
N LEU A 13 6.30 17.50 5.04
CA LEU A 13 4.90 17.13 4.80
C LEU A 13 4.51 15.72 5.31
N TYR A 14 5.49 14.92 5.75
CA TYR A 14 5.28 13.54 6.22
C TYR A 14 5.48 13.32 7.72
N ARG A 15 5.76 14.36 8.53
CA ARG A 15 5.67 14.24 9.99
C ARG A 15 4.24 14.54 10.42
N TYR A 16 3.39 13.53 10.28
CA TYR A 16 2.26 13.21 11.17
C TYR A 16 1.70 14.37 12.01
N ASN A 17 0.55 14.87 11.61
CA ASN A 17 -0.55 15.29 12.49
C ASN A 17 -0.14 15.90 13.85
N LEU A 18 0.48 17.08 13.88
CA LEU A 18 0.60 17.84 15.11
C LEU A 18 0.28 19.33 14.88
N LYS A 19 -0.94 19.69 15.27
CA LYS A 19 -1.47 21.04 15.56
C LYS A 19 -1.57 22.03 14.39
N PHE A 20 -2.50 21.76 13.49
CA PHE A 20 -3.25 22.84 12.84
C PHE A 20 -4.35 23.33 13.80
N ASN A 21 -4.02 24.28 14.67
CA ASN A 21 -5.04 25.22 15.16
C ASN A 21 -5.26 26.22 14.01
N LEU A 22 -6.05 25.80 13.02
CA LEU A 22 -6.59 26.74 12.04
C LEU A 22 -7.53 27.66 12.83
N SER A 23 -7.24 28.97 12.77
CA SER A 23 -8.08 30.02 13.32
C SER A 23 -9.55 29.75 12.99
N GLU A 24 -10.39 29.87 14.01
CA GLU A 24 -11.85 29.68 14.00
C GLU A 24 -12.49 30.00 12.63
N GLY A 25 -13.12 29.02 11.98
CA GLY A 25 -14.05 29.29 10.88
C GLY A 25 -13.89 28.50 9.58
N TYR A 26 -12.94 27.57 9.45
CA TYR A 26 -12.89 26.66 8.30
C TYR A 26 -13.14 25.23 8.75
N GLU A 27 -14.39 24.78 8.61
CA GLU A 27 -14.71 23.35 8.53
C GLU A 27 -13.87 22.77 7.39
N ALA A 28 -12.76 22.11 7.74
CA ALA A 28 -11.87 21.49 6.78
C ALA A 28 -12.65 20.38 6.06
N ASN A 29 -13.25 20.74 4.92
CA ASN A 29 -13.84 19.79 4.00
C ASN A 29 -12.78 18.71 3.75
N ARG A 30 -13.06 17.51 4.25
CA ARG A 30 -12.17 16.36 4.13
C ARG A 30 -12.13 15.99 2.65
N LEU A 31 -11.25 16.64 1.88
CA LEU A 31 -11.13 16.42 0.44
C LEU A 31 -10.75 14.96 0.20
N LYS A 32 -11.70 14.18 -0.31
CA LYS A 32 -11.51 12.79 -0.70
C LYS A 32 -10.77 12.78 -2.04
N LEU A 33 -9.47 12.51 -2.02
CA LEU A 33 -8.62 12.53 -3.23
C LEU A 33 -8.86 11.32 -4.13
N PHE A 34 -9.03 10.14 -3.53
CA PHE A 34 -9.43 8.92 -4.24
C PHE A 34 -10.10 7.94 -3.28
N GLU A 35 -10.83 7.00 -3.85
CA GLU A 35 -11.44 5.87 -3.16
C GLU A 35 -11.21 4.60 -3.98
N ILE A 36 -11.11 3.47 -3.28
CA ILE A 36 -11.14 2.15 -3.91
C ILE A 36 -12.51 1.57 -3.57
N ASP A 37 -13.40 1.57 -4.54
CA ASP A 37 -14.79 1.13 -4.35
C ASP A 37 -14.91 -0.39 -4.19
N GLU A 38 -13.88 -1.16 -4.60
CA GLU A 38 -13.92 -2.61 -4.48
C GLU A 38 -13.49 -3.12 -3.10
N PRO A 39 -14.11 -4.21 -2.61
CA PRO A 39 -13.72 -4.83 -1.35
C PRO A 39 -12.25 -5.25 -1.34
N LEU A 40 -11.57 -4.85 -0.27
CA LEU A 40 -10.18 -5.22 -0.01
C LEU A 40 -10.10 -6.35 1.01
N LEU A 41 -9.22 -7.31 0.74
CA LEU A 41 -9.00 -8.46 1.61
C LEU A 41 -7.66 -8.31 2.32
N HIS A 42 -7.68 -8.51 3.63
CA HIS A 42 -6.46 -8.61 4.42
C HIS A 42 -5.81 -9.97 4.19
N ALA A 43 -4.49 -9.95 3.96
CA ALA A 43 -3.70 -11.17 3.81
C ALA A 43 -2.34 -11.03 4.46
N THR A 44 -1.76 -12.17 4.82
CA THR A 44 -0.43 -12.27 5.40
C THR A 44 0.52 -12.83 4.36
N PHE A 45 1.55 -12.06 4.00
CA PHE A 45 2.55 -12.49 3.04
C PHE A 45 3.30 -13.73 3.53
N LYS A 46 3.42 -14.74 2.68
CA LYS A 46 4.15 -15.96 3.01
C LYS A 46 5.51 -16.01 2.32
N ARG A 47 5.54 -15.90 1.00
CA ARG A 47 6.78 -15.92 0.20
C ARG A 47 6.57 -15.36 -1.20
N LYS A 48 7.68 -14.95 -1.82
CA LYS A 48 7.76 -14.59 -3.24
C LYS A 48 8.06 -15.86 -4.04
N ILE A 49 7.21 -16.19 -5.02
CA ILE A 49 7.43 -17.32 -5.93
C ILE A 49 8.32 -16.89 -7.09
N ASN A 50 8.05 -15.71 -7.64
CA ASN A 50 8.91 -15.01 -8.59
C ASN A 50 8.65 -13.50 -8.49
N ARG A 51 9.32 -12.70 -9.33
CA ARG A 51 9.19 -11.22 -9.28
C ARG A 51 7.77 -10.69 -9.56
N PHE A 52 6.81 -11.51 -9.96
CA PHE A 52 5.44 -11.08 -10.26
C PHE A 52 4.37 -11.90 -9.55
N LEU A 53 4.76 -12.92 -8.78
CA LEU A 53 3.86 -13.88 -8.17
C LEU A 53 4.26 -14.12 -6.73
N VAL A 54 3.28 -13.98 -5.84
CA VAL A 54 3.45 -14.15 -4.41
C VAL A 54 2.39 -15.08 -3.85
N GLU A 55 2.74 -15.71 -2.75
CA GLU A 55 1.88 -16.59 -1.98
C GLU A 55 1.55 -15.91 -0.65
N LEU A 56 0.26 -15.86 -0.31
CA LEU A 56 -0.24 -15.21 0.91
C LEU A 56 -1.30 -16.06 1.59
N ASN A 57 -1.57 -15.79 2.86
CA ASN A 57 -2.67 -16.37 3.60
C ASN A 57 -3.82 -15.38 3.77
N ILE A 58 -5.03 -15.79 3.38
CA ILE A 58 -6.28 -15.14 3.80
C ILE A 58 -6.90 -16.05 4.86
N GLY A 59 -6.78 -15.66 6.14
CA GLY A 59 -7.11 -16.55 7.24
C GLY A 59 -6.23 -17.80 7.23
N LYS A 60 -6.83 -18.98 7.05
CA LYS A 60 -6.12 -20.27 6.95
C LYS A 60 -5.85 -20.73 5.50
N ASN A 61 -6.33 -19.97 4.51
CA ASN A 61 -6.27 -20.37 3.11
C ASN A 61 -5.08 -19.73 2.39
N LEU A 62 -4.28 -20.55 1.73
CA LEU A 62 -3.17 -20.13 0.88
C LEU A 62 -3.72 -19.65 -0.47
N VAL A 63 -3.29 -18.48 -0.93
CA VAL A 63 -3.72 -17.89 -2.20
C VAL A 63 -2.54 -17.33 -2.98
N LEU A 64 -2.70 -17.29 -4.31
CA LEU A 64 -1.75 -16.65 -5.22
C LEU A 64 -2.25 -15.28 -5.65
N ALA A 65 -1.37 -14.28 -5.55
CA ALA A 65 -1.64 -12.93 -6.01
C ALA A 65 -0.54 -12.42 -6.94
N HIS A 66 -0.93 -11.57 -7.87
CA HIS A 66 0.02 -10.88 -8.74
C HIS A 66 0.62 -9.68 -8.01
N LEU A 67 1.94 -9.54 -8.12
CA LEU A 67 2.71 -8.43 -7.55
C LEU A 67 3.18 -7.52 -8.68
N ARG A 68 2.58 -6.33 -8.81
CA ARG A 68 2.85 -5.41 -9.93
C ARG A 68 4.23 -4.75 -9.88
N ASN A 69 4.71 -4.36 -8.71
CA ASN A 69 5.95 -3.58 -8.57
C ASN A 69 6.91 -4.19 -7.54
N SER A 70 7.51 -5.33 -7.87
CA SER A 70 8.30 -6.12 -6.91
C SER A 70 9.69 -5.57 -6.59
N GLY A 71 10.29 -4.80 -7.50
CA GLY A 71 11.68 -4.34 -7.37
C GLY A 71 11.90 -3.27 -6.29
N ARG A 72 10.83 -2.59 -5.83
CA ARG A 72 10.90 -1.59 -4.74
C ARG A 72 10.33 -2.08 -3.42
N LEU A 73 9.82 -3.31 -3.40
CA LEU A 73 9.08 -3.86 -2.26
C LEU A 73 9.84 -5.00 -1.58
N GLU A 74 11.10 -5.24 -1.92
CA GLU A 74 11.86 -6.39 -1.41
C GLU A 74 12.02 -6.32 0.12
N ASP A 75 12.33 -5.14 0.64
CA ASP A 75 12.49 -4.91 2.08
C ASP A 75 11.16 -4.92 2.85
N LEU A 76 10.02 -4.74 2.16
CA LEU A 76 8.68 -4.73 2.76
C LEU A 76 7.98 -6.09 2.70
N LEU A 77 8.37 -6.94 1.74
CA LEU A 77 7.82 -8.28 1.54
C LEU A 77 8.59 -9.31 2.37
N VAL A 78 8.69 -9.05 3.67
CA VAL A 78 9.21 -9.99 4.65
C VAL A 78 8.11 -10.98 5.05
N SER A 79 8.50 -12.18 5.46
CA SER A 79 7.54 -13.21 5.92
C SER A 79 6.64 -12.63 7.01
N ASN A 80 5.34 -12.91 6.91
CA ASN A 80 4.28 -12.42 7.78
C ASN A 80 3.92 -10.93 7.64
N ALA A 81 4.48 -10.23 6.65
CA ALA A 81 4.05 -8.86 6.34
C ALA A 81 2.54 -8.80 6.09
N LYS A 82 1.88 -7.82 6.70
CA LYS A 82 0.46 -7.53 6.43
C LYS A 82 0.34 -6.94 5.03
N THR A 83 -0.69 -7.36 4.30
CA THR A 83 -0.93 -6.95 2.91
C THR A 83 -2.42 -6.77 2.64
N LEU A 84 -2.75 -5.90 1.68
CA LEU A 84 -4.09 -5.75 1.14
C LEU A 84 -4.14 -6.30 -0.28
N LEU A 85 -5.17 -7.11 -0.52
CA LEU A 85 -5.46 -7.71 -1.80
C LEU A 85 -6.73 -7.11 -2.38
N LYS A 86 -6.70 -6.83 -3.69
CA LYS A 86 -7.89 -6.56 -4.50
C LYS A 86 -8.20 -7.80 -5.34
N ARG A 87 -9.48 -8.16 -5.46
CA ARG A 87 -9.89 -9.21 -6.41
C ARG A 87 -9.61 -8.73 -7.83
N ALA A 88 -8.92 -9.58 -8.59
CA ALA A 88 -8.62 -9.26 -9.97
C ALA A 88 -9.88 -9.32 -10.83
N HIS A 89 -9.98 -8.42 -11.80
CA HIS A 89 -11.00 -8.54 -12.85
C HIS A 89 -10.79 -9.85 -13.61
N LYS A 90 -11.88 -10.59 -13.83
CA LYS A 90 -11.83 -11.88 -14.50
C LYS A 90 -11.56 -11.65 -15.98
N THR A 91 -10.41 -12.13 -16.44
CA THR A 91 -10.05 -12.18 -17.86
C THR A 91 -9.58 -13.58 -18.18
N GLU A 92 -9.88 -14.11 -19.37
CA GLU A 92 -9.52 -15.47 -19.78
C GLU A 92 -8.02 -15.79 -19.64
N LYS A 93 -7.16 -14.78 -19.71
CA LYS A 93 -5.69 -14.93 -19.68
C LYS A 93 -5.07 -14.90 -18.28
N ARG A 94 -5.84 -14.58 -17.23
CA ARG A 94 -5.29 -14.31 -15.90
C ARG A 94 -5.21 -15.58 -15.06
N LYS A 95 -4.00 -15.87 -14.54
CA LYS A 95 -3.71 -17.05 -13.71
C LYS A 95 -3.90 -16.81 -12.20
N THR A 96 -3.95 -15.55 -11.76
CA THR A 96 -4.11 -15.18 -10.34
C THR A 96 -5.45 -14.52 -10.08
N LEU A 97 -6.08 -14.85 -8.95
CA LEU A 97 -7.38 -14.31 -8.55
C LEU A 97 -7.29 -12.94 -7.89
N TYR A 98 -6.09 -12.54 -7.45
CA TYR A 98 -5.86 -11.34 -6.65
C TYR A 98 -4.68 -10.53 -7.15
N ASP A 99 -4.70 -9.24 -6.80
CA ASP A 99 -3.59 -8.31 -6.91
C ASP A 99 -3.19 -7.82 -5.53
N VAL A 100 -1.88 -7.79 -5.25
CA VAL A 100 -1.36 -7.04 -4.11
C VAL A 100 -1.44 -5.56 -4.45
N ILE A 101 -2.11 -4.78 -3.60
CA ILE A 101 -2.26 -3.33 -3.78
C ILE A 101 -1.56 -2.52 -2.69
N ALA A 102 -1.33 -3.11 -1.52
CA ALA A 102 -0.57 -2.47 -0.45
C ALA A 102 0.12 -3.51 0.44
N VAL A 103 1.21 -3.07 1.06
CA VAL A 103 1.96 -3.78 2.10
C VAL A 103 2.21 -2.76 3.21
N TRP A 104 2.04 -3.16 4.47
CA TRP A 104 2.32 -2.25 5.58
C TRP A 104 3.83 -2.00 5.71
N HIS A 105 4.19 -0.75 5.99
CA HIS A 105 5.56 -0.37 6.34
C HIS A 105 5.79 -0.57 7.84
N GLY A 106 6.94 -1.14 8.22
CA GLY A 106 7.28 -1.38 9.63
C GLY A 106 6.61 -2.61 10.24
N ASN A 107 6.45 -3.71 9.47
CA ASN A 107 6.00 -5.01 9.98
C ASN A 107 7.05 -5.73 10.87
N SER A 108 7.91 -4.96 11.56
CA SER A 108 8.95 -5.42 12.48
C SER A 108 8.37 -5.75 13.85
#